data_AF-A0A2M7A9I8-F1
#
_entry.id   AF-A0A2M7A9I8-F1
#
_cell.length_a   1.000
_cell.length_b   1.000
_cell.length_c   1.000
_cell.angle_alpha   90.00
_cell.angle_beta   90.00
_cell.angle_gamma   90.00
#
_symmetry.space_group_name_H-M   'P 1'
#
loop_
_entity.id
_entity.type
_entity.pdbx_description
1 polymer ?
#
loop_
_entity_poly.entity_id
_entity_poly.type
_entity_poly.pdbx_seq_one_letter_code
_entity_poly.pdbx_strand_id
1 'polypeptide(L)'
;MASLREKVNVEVENISILHNIYTGIENILKQILSSQGIQIPSSDSWHQDLLMQAADKGIITETIKKQLAKYLAFRHFFIHAYGFLLDEEELKLLVENVFGVYSSFKTEIDAFLTK
;
A
#
# COMPACT_ATOMS: atom_id res chain seq x y z
N MET A 1 -12.46 9.61 -28.58
CA MET A 1 -11.09 10.05 -28.26
C MET A 1 -11.18 10.91 -27.01
N ALA A 2 -10.89 10.36 -25.83
CA ALA A 2 -10.86 11.16 -24.59
C ALA A 2 -9.89 12.33 -24.75
N SER A 3 -10.26 13.50 -24.24
CA SER A 3 -9.38 14.69 -24.29
C SER A 3 -8.10 14.41 -23.48
N LEU A 4 -6.96 14.96 -23.88
CA LEU A 4 -5.70 14.87 -23.11
C LEU A 4 -5.91 15.26 -21.63
N ARG A 5 -6.77 16.24 -21.37
CA ARG A 5 -7.16 16.66 -20.02
C ARG A 5 -7.91 15.58 -19.23
N GLU A 6 -8.73 14.79 -19.91
CA GLU A 6 -9.54 13.72 -19.30
C GLU A 6 -8.65 12.53 -18.89
N LYS A 7 -7.69 12.15 -19.75
CA LYS A 7 -6.71 11.11 -19.42
C LYS A 7 -5.85 11.47 -18.20
N VAL A 8 -5.32 12.69 -18.18
CA VAL A 8 -4.50 13.19 -17.06
C VAL A 8 -5.30 13.20 -15.74
N ASN A 9 -6.58 13.58 -15.78
CA ASN A 9 -7.43 13.54 -14.57
C ASN A 9 -7.61 12.11 -14.04
N VAL A 10 -7.89 11.14 -14.92
CA VAL A 10 -8.08 9.73 -14.53
C VAL A 10 -6.79 9.16 -13.92
N GLU A 11 -5.63 9.46 -14.48
CA GLU A 11 -4.34 9.04 -13.93
C GLU A 11 -4.09 9.62 -12.53
N VAL A 12 -4.34 10.91 -12.33
CA VAL A 12 -4.18 11.58 -11.03
C VAL A 12 -5.14 11.00 -9.98
N GLU A 13 -6.38 10.70 -10.36
CA GLU A 13 -7.36 10.04 -9.49
C GLU A 13 -6.89 8.64 -9.09
N ASN A 14 -6.42 7.83 -10.04
CA ASN A 14 -5.89 6.49 -9.80
C ASN A 14 -4.70 6.50 -8.84
N ILE A 15 -3.74 7.40 -9.05
CA ILE A 15 -2.58 7.56 -8.15
C ILE A 15 -3.04 7.92 -6.73
N SER A 16 -4.00 8.85 -6.62
CA SER A 16 -4.53 9.30 -5.33
C SER A 16 -5.25 8.17 -4.59
N ILE A 17 -6.04 7.35 -5.30
CA ILE A 17 -6.74 6.19 -4.73
C ILE A 17 -5.72 5.18 -4.18
N LEU A 18 -4.70 4.82 -4.97
CA LEU A 18 -3.67 3.88 -4.53
C LEU A 18 -2.93 4.39 -3.29
N HIS A 19 -2.56 5.66 -3.28
CA HIS A 19 -1.90 6.31 -2.15
C HIS A 19 -2.75 6.26 -0.88
N ASN A 20 -4.04 6.59 -1.00
CA ASN A 20 -4.97 6.61 0.13
C ASN A 20 -5.22 5.22 0.70
N ILE A 21 -5.41 4.20 -0.15
CA ILE A 21 -5.60 2.82 0.28
C ILE A 21 -4.36 2.33 1.02
N TYR A 22 -3.18 2.52 0.44
CA TYR A 22 -1.93 2.07 1.05
C TYR A 22 -1.66 2.77 2.39
N THR A 23 -1.89 4.09 2.47
CA THR A 23 -1.77 4.85 3.72
C THR A 23 -2.76 4.33 4.78
N GLY A 24 -3.98 3.97 4.38
CA GLY A 24 -4.96 3.34 5.27
C GLY A 24 -4.48 2.01 5.85
N ILE A 25 -3.88 1.16 5.02
CA ILE A 25 -3.28 -0.11 5.43
C ILE A 25 -2.15 0.12 6.45
N GLU A 26 -1.26 1.07 6.19
CA GLU A 26 -0.18 1.42 7.14
C GLU A 26 -0.73 1.90 8.48
N ASN A 27 -1.78 2.71 8.47
CA ASN A 27 -2.42 3.19 9.69
C ASN A 27 -3.07 2.06 10.50
N ILE A 28 -3.62 1.04 9.84
CA ILE A 28 -4.14 -0.16 10.52
C ILE A 28 -3.00 -0.94 11.17
N LEU A 29 -1.92 -1.20 10.43
CA LEU A 29 -0.75 -1.91 10.96
C LEU A 29 -0.13 -1.19 12.15
N LYS A 30 0.01 0.14 12.08
CA LYS A 30 0.48 0.97 13.20
C LYS A 30 -0.40 0.82 14.43
N GLN A 31 -1.72 0.87 14.27
CA GLN A 31 -2.63 0.72 15.40
C GLN A 31 -2.52 -0.66 16.06
N ILE A 32 -2.43 -1.73 15.26
CA ILE A 32 -2.28 -3.09 15.78
C ILE A 32 -0.96 -3.24 16.52
N LEU A 33 0.16 -2.81 15.94
CA LEU A 33 1.47 -2.86 16.62
C LEU A 33 1.48 -2.04 17.90
N SER A 34 0.91 -0.83 17.87
CA SER A 34 0.80 0.02 19.05
C SER A 34 -0.06 -0.61 20.15
N SER A 35 -1.15 -1.32 19.80
CA SER A 35 -1.98 -2.03 20.79
C SER A 35 -1.26 -3.18 21.48
N GLN A 36 -0.22 -3.72 20.85
CA GLN A 36 0.66 -4.75 21.42
C GLN A 36 1.85 -4.16 22.19
N GLY A 37 1.92 -2.83 22.34
CA GLY A 37 3.05 -2.13 22.95
C GLY A 37 4.33 -2.17 22.12
N ILE A 38 4.23 -2.44 20.82
CA ILE A 38 5.38 -2.47 19.91
C ILE A 38 5.63 -1.06 19.37
N GLN A 39 6.87 -0.62 19.46
CA GLN A 39 7.27 0.69 18.97
C GLN A 39 7.22 0.73 17.43
N ILE A 40 6.53 1.75 16.91
CA ILE A 40 6.45 2.00 15.47
C ILE A 40 7.81 2.50 14.96
N PRO A 41 8.30 1.97 13.82
CA PRO A 41 9.52 2.46 13.20
C PRO A 41 9.45 3.96 12.87
N SER A 42 10.59 4.64 13.00
CA SER A 42 10.72 6.09 12.76
C SER A 42 11.93 6.45 11.89
N SER A 43 12.51 5.46 11.20
CA SER A 43 13.60 5.62 10.24
C SER A 43 13.13 6.29 8.95
N ASP A 44 14.05 6.69 8.08
CA ASP A 44 13.71 7.17 6.73
C ASP A 44 13.01 6.06 5.89
N SER A 45 13.26 4.80 6.22
CA SER A 45 12.64 3.61 5.64
C SER A 45 11.48 3.05 6.46
N TRP A 46 10.85 3.86 7.33
CA TRP A 46 9.88 3.35 8.32
C TRP A 46 8.72 2.57 7.69
N HIS A 47 8.33 2.91 6.47
CA HIS A 47 7.28 2.22 5.72
C HIS A 47 7.62 0.75 5.47
N GLN A 48 8.86 0.50 5.02
CA GLN A 48 9.36 -0.86 4.80
C GLN A 48 9.51 -1.61 6.13
N ASP A 49 10.04 -0.92 7.14
CA ASP A 49 10.24 -1.48 8.47
C ASP A 49 8.90 -1.86 9.12
N LEU A 50 7.84 -1.08 8.88
CA LEU A 50 6.48 -1.36 9.35
C LEU A 50 5.94 -2.66 8.75
N LEU A 51 6.09 -2.86 7.43
CA LEU A 51 5.65 -4.09 6.76
C LEU A 51 6.44 -5.31 7.24
N MET A 52 7.75 -5.16 7.43
CA MET A 52 8.61 -6.23 7.95
C MET A 52 8.19 -6.61 9.37
N GLN A 53 8.03 -5.63 10.24
CA GLN A 53 7.66 -5.85 11.63
C GLN A 53 6.25 -6.45 11.77
N ALA A 54 5.30 -6.04 10.93
CA ALA A 54 3.97 -6.65 10.89
C ALA A 54 4.02 -8.15 10.51
N ALA A 55 4.87 -8.52 9.55
CA ALA A 55 5.04 -9.92 9.16
C ALA A 55 5.77 -10.73 10.24
N ASP A 56 6.82 -10.18 10.85
CA ASP A 56 7.57 -10.82 11.93
C ASP A 56 6.69 -11.11 13.15
N LYS A 57 5.68 -10.27 13.39
CA LYS A 57 4.69 -10.44 14.46
C LYS A 57 3.50 -11.33 14.07
N GLY A 58 3.48 -11.84 12.84
CA GLY A 58 2.41 -12.67 12.32
C GLY A 58 1.06 -11.95 12.19
N ILE A 59 1.08 -10.61 12.12
CA ILE A 59 -0.11 -9.78 11.84
C ILE A 59 -0.54 -9.98 10.39
N ILE A 60 0.44 -10.07 9.50
CA ILE A 60 0.26 -10.40 8.09
C ILE A 60 1.20 -11.55 7.69
N THR A 61 0.89 -12.25 6.63
CA THR A 61 1.75 -13.27 6.04
C THR A 61 2.82 -12.65 5.13
N GLU A 62 3.86 -13.43 4.84
CA GLU A 62 4.85 -13.10 3.84
C GLU A 62 4.25 -12.84 2.44
N THR A 63 3.12 -13.49 2.13
CA THR A 63 2.40 -13.28 0.87
C THR A 63 1.83 -11.88 0.79
N ILE A 64 1.10 -11.44 1.82
CA ILE A 64 0.55 -10.07 1.88
C ILE A 64 1.65 -9.04 1.94
N LYS A 65 2.72 -9.28 2.72
CA LYS A 65 3.90 -8.40 2.73
C LYS A 65 4.44 -8.16 1.32
N LYS A 66 4.64 -9.22 0.54
CA LYS A 66 5.14 -9.11 -0.85
C LYS A 66 4.18 -8.37 -1.77
N GLN A 67 2.87 -8.53 -1.59
CA GLN A 67 1.88 -7.77 -2.36
C GLN A 67 1.91 -6.28 -1.99
N LEU A 68 1.94 -5.94 -0.70
CA LEU A 68 2.00 -4.57 -0.20
C LEU A 68 3.32 -3.87 -0.58
N ALA A 69 4.43 -4.60 -0.66
CA ALA A 69 5.72 -4.05 -1.09
C ALA A 69 5.67 -3.44 -2.51
N LYS A 70 4.79 -3.92 -3.39
CA LYS A 70 4.60 -3.33 -4.73
C LYS A 70 3.99 -1.93 -4.66
N TYR A 71 3.03 -1.73 -3.75
CA TYR A 71 2.40 -0.43 -3.51
C TYR A 71 3.33 0.51 -2.73
N LEU A 72 4.20 -0.03 -1.87
CA LEU A 72 5.27 0.74 -1.24
C LEU A 72 6.25 1.26 -2.29
N ALA A 73 6.74 0.40 -3.19
CA ALA A 73 7.60 0.79 -4.28
C ALA A 73 6.92 1.89 -5.12
N PHE A 74 5.66 1.68 -5.52
CA PHE A 74 4.85 2.68 -6.19
C PHE A 74 4.84 4.02 -5.44
N ARG A 75 4.60 4.01 -4.12
CA ARG A 75 4.59 5.23 -3.30
C ARG A 75 5.93 5.98 -3.35
N HIS A 76 7.06 5.29 -3.31
CA HIS A 76 8.37 5.92 -3.42
C HIS A 76 8.66 6.44 -4.84
N PHE A 77 8.36 5.66 -5.87
CA PHE A 77 8.65 6.04 -7.26
C PHE A 77 7.74 7.15 -7.78
N PHE A 78 6.43 7.09 -7.52
CA PHE A 78 5.45 7.96 -8.16
C PHE A 78 5.34 9.34 -7.47
N ILE A 79 5.66 9.45 -6.18
CA ILE A 79 5.69 10.74 -5.48
C ILE A 79 6.89 11.59 -5.94
N HIS A 80 8.01 10.96 -6.35
CA HIS A 80 9.23 11.66 -6.73
C HIS A 80 9.40 11.85 -8.25
N ALA A 81 8.80 11.00 -9.09
CA ALA A 81 9.07 10.99 -10.53
C ALA A 81 8.13 11.85 -11.41
N TYR A 82 7.20 12.63 -10.81
CA TYR A 82 6.23 13.53 -11.47
C TYR A 82 6.23 13.46 -13.02
N GLY A 83 5.46 12.50 -13.55
CA GLY A 83 4.84 12.60 -14.87
C GLY A 83 5.61 12.12 -16.10
N PHE A 84 6.90 11.76 -16.03
CA PHE A 84 7.65 11.44 -17.28
C PHE A 84 7.97 9.95 -17.52
N LEU A 85 7.77 9.08 -16.52
CA LEU A 85 8.09 7.64 -16.56
C LEU A 85 6.96 6.77 -15.99
N LEU A 86 5.71 7.26 -16.00
CA LEU A 86 4.57 6.42 -15.65
C LEU A 86 4.41 5.34 -16.72
N ASP A 87 4.73 4.10 -16.37
CA ASP A 87 4.26 2.95 -17.13
C ASP A 87 2.75 2.82 -16.85
N GLU A 88 1.94 3.22 -17.83
CA GLU A 88 0.48 3.18 -17.78
C GLU A 88 -0.03 1.75 -17.52
N GLU A 89 0.68 0.73 -18.02
CA GLU A 89 0.34 -0.67 -17.79
C GLU A 89 0.60 -1.07 -16.34
N GLU A 90 1.71 -0.65 -15.74
CA GLU A 90 1.98 -0.91 -14.32
C GLU A 90 0.96 -0.21 -13.40
N LEU A 91 0.63 1.06 -13.67
CA LEU A 91 -0.39 1.78 -12.90
C LEU A 91 -1.74 1.07 -13.00
N LYS A 92 -2.15 0.70 -14.21
CA LYS A 92 -3.41 0.00 -14.45
C LYS A 92 -3.44 -1.33 -13.70
N LEU A 93 -2.37 -2.12 -13.77
CA LEU A 93 -2.26 -3.38 -13.03
C LEU A 93 -2.36 -3.17 -11.51
N LEU A 94 -1.76 -2.12 -10.96
CA LEU A 94 -1.88 -1.81 -9.53
C LEU A 94 -3.32 -1.43 -9.16
N VAL A 95 -3.98 -0.60 -9.95
CA VAL A 95 -5.39 -0.20 -9.72
C VAL A 95 -6.33 -1.39 -9.80
N GLU A 96 -6.16 -2.27 -10.79
CA GLU A 96 -7.00 -3.47 -10.97
C GLU A 96 -6.84 -4.45 -9.79
N ASN A 97 -5.65 -4.53 -9.21
CA ASN A 97 -5.35 -5.48 -8.15
C ASN A 97 -5.56 -4.95 -6.72
N VAL A 98 -5.65 -3.63 -6.52
CA VAL A 98 -5.61 -3.02 -5.17
C VAL A 98 -6.74 -3.51 -4.26
N PHE A 99 -7.95 -3.66 -4.80
CA PHE A 99 -9.10 -4.14 -4.03
C PHE A 99 -8.96 -5.62 -3.64
N GLY A 100 -8.37 -6.44 -4.50
CA GLY A 100 -8.06 -7.83 -4.20
C GLY A 100 -7.03 -7.96 -3.08
N VAL A 101 -5.94 -7.19 -3.18
CA VAL A 101 -4.89 -7.15 -2.15
C VAL A 101 -5.46 -6.65 -0.81
N TYR A 102 -6.28 -5.59 -0.84
CA TYR A 102 -6.93 -5.08 0.36
C TYR A 102 -7.88 -6.11 1.00
N SER A 103 -8.65 -6.84 0.19
CA SER A 103 -9.53 -7.91 0.68
C SER A 103 -8.77 -9.04 1.36
N SER A 104 -7.65 -9.47 0.76
CA SER A 104 -6.78 -10.50 1.36
C SER A 104 -6.10 -9.98 2.64
N PHE A 105 -5.61 -8.73 2.64
CA PHE A 105 -5.09 -8.07 3.84
C PHE A 105 -6.14 -8.02 4.96
N LYS A 106 -7.37 -7.58 4.65
CA LYS A 106 -8.47 -7.50 5.62
C LYS A 106 -8.75 -8.87 6.24
N THR A 107 -8.76 -9.92 5.42
CA THR A 107 -8.97 -11.30 5.90
C THR A 107 -7.91 -11.72 6.90
N GLU A 108 -6.64 -11.38 6.66
CA GLU A 108 -5.56 -11.68 7.61
C GLU A 108 -5.66 -10.87 8.90
N ILE A 109 -6.03 -9.59 8.81
CA ILE A 109 -6.27 -8.75 10.00
C ILE A 109 -7.45 -9.29 10.82
N ASP A 110 -8.57 -9.63 10.19
CA ASP A 110 -9.72 -10.20 10.87
C ASP A 110 -9.31 -11.51 11.57
N ALA A 111 -8.61 -12.40 10.87
CA ALA A 111 -8.10 -13.64 11.45
C ALA A 111 -7.13 -13.40 12.61
N PHE A 112 -6.25 -12.39 12.49
CA PHE A 112 -5.32 -12.01 13.55
C PHE A 112 -6.03 -11.51 14.80
N LEU A 113 -7.06 -10.65 14.65
CA LEU A 113 -7.82 -10.07 15.76
C LEU A 113 -8.75 -11.08 16.46
N THR A 114 -9.09 -12.18 15.80
CA THR A 114 -9.89 -13.28 16.40
C THR A 114 -9.08 -14.32 17.16
N LYS A 115 -7.74 -14.22 17.14
CA LYS A 115 -6.86 -15.07 17.95
C LYS A 115 -6.82 -14.58 19.40
#